data_AF-A0A8S0GYK5-F1
#
_entry.id   AF-A0A8S0GYK5-F1
#
_cell.length_a   1.000
_cell.length_b   1.000
_cell.length_c   1.000
_cell.angle_alpha   90.00
_cell.angle_beta   90.00
_cell.angle_gamma   90.00
#
_symmetry.space_group_name_H-M   'P 1'
#
loop_
_entity.id
_entity.type
_entity.pdbx_description
1 polymer ?
#
loop_
_entity_poly.entity_id
_entity_poly.type
_entity_poly.pdbx_seq_one_letter_code
_entity_poly.pdbx_strand_id
1 'polypeptide(L)'
;MNRSCASLLAERQLVLQVLHSTLQMLGSVVGRHVEIVLHDLDRPECSIVAIANGHVTGRRVGDPVLVGPRQDLGFAAVRRALQDRSAATPLVLENYPTLAPMAASCAVPR
;
A
#
# COMPACT_ATOMS: atom_id res chain seq x y z
N MET A 1 -29.28 -1.87 12.58
CA MET A 1 -28.00 -2.29 11.96
C MET A 1 -28.27 -3.52 11.11
N ASN A 2 -28.05 -3.45 9.80
CA ASN A 2 -28.56 -4.43 8.81
C ASN A 2 -27.76 -5.74 8.85
N ARG A 3 -28.40 -6.91 9.04
CA ARG A 3 -27.72 -8.23 9.18
C ARG A 3 -26.75 -8.55 8.04
N SER A 4 -27.01 -8.01 6.85
CA SER A 4 -26.18 -8.15 5.65
C SER A 4 -24.78 -7.52 5.79
N CYS A 5 -24.63 -6.43 6.54
CA CYS A 5 -23.32 -5.80 6.74
C CYS A 5 -22.44 -6.65 7.67
N ALA A 6 -23.04 -7.26 8.70
CA ALA A 6 -22.32 -8.14 9.62
C ALA A 6 -21.82 -9.43 8.95
N SER A 7 -22.61 -10.03 8.04
CA SER A 7 -22.19 -11.22 7.30
C SER A 7 -21.05 -10.92 6.33
N LEU A 8 -21.08 -9.77 5.63
CA LEU A 8 -20.00 -9.36 4.73
C LEU A 8 -18.69 -9.12 5.47
N LEU A 9 -18.74 -8.48 6.65
CA LEU A 9 -17.56 -8.28 7.50
C LEU A 9 -16.99 -9.61 8.01
N ALA A 10 -17.85 -10.55 8.40
CA ALA A 10 -17.43 -11.88 8.84
C ALA A 10 -16.79 -12.70 7.71
N GLU A 11 -17.39 -12.69 6.52
CA GLU A 11 -16.85 -13.36 5.33
C GLU A 11 -15.47 -12.79 4.96
N ARG A 12 -15.34 -11.47 4.93
CA ARG A 12 -14.07 -10.78 4.69
C ARG A 12 -13.00 -11.16 5.70
N GLN A 13 -13.34 -11.18 6.99
CA GLN A 13 -12.41 -11.57 8.06
C GLN A 13 -11.92 -13.00 7.87
N LEU A 14 -12.81 -13.92 7.47
CA LEU A 14 -12.46 -15.30 7.16
C LEU A 14 -11.50 -15.37 5.96
N VAL A 15 -11.77 -14.63 4.89
CA VAL A 15 -10.89 -14.58 3.70
C VAL A 15 -9.49 -14.09 4.08
N LEU A 16 -9.37 -12.99 4.83
CA LEU A 16 -8.07 -12.47 5.26
C LEU A 16 -7.32 -13.47 6.15
N GLN A 17 -8.03 -14.18 7.04
CA GLN A 17 -7.42 -15.20 7.90
C GLN A 17 -6.88 -16.38 7.07
N VAL A 18 -7.65 -16.86 6.09
CA VAL A 18 -7.22 -17.94 5.19
C VAL A 18 -6.02 -17.50 4.35
N LEU A 19 -6.03 -16.28 3.83
CA LEU A 19 -4.91 -15.71 3.08
C LEU A 19 -3.66 -15.53 3.95
N HIS A 20 -3.82 -15.17 5.23
CA HIS A 20 -2.70 -15.08 6.17
C HIS A 20 -2.02 -16.44 6.35
N SER A 21 -2.79 -17.50 6.61
CA SER A 21 -2.25 -18.87 6.70
C SER A 21 -1.59 -19.31 5.39
N THR A 22 -2.16 -18.92 4.25
CA THR A 22 -1.61 -19.20 2.92
C THR A 22 -0.28 -18.48 2.72
N LEU A 23 -0.16 -17.21 3.14
CA LEU A 23 1.07 -16.44 3.10
C LEU A 23 2.16 -17.09 3.96
N GLN A 24 1.83 -17.58 5.17
CA GLN A 24 2.79 -18.29 6.02
C GLN A 24 3.32 -19.56 5.36
N MET A 25 2.42 -20.36 4.79
CA MET A 25 2.78 -21.57 4.04
C MET A 25 3.67 -21.22 2.84
N LEU A 26 3.24 -20.29 1.99
CA LEU A 26 4.01 -19.87 0.82
C LEU A 26 5.37 -19.31 1.23
N GLY A 27 5.44 -18.50 2.29
CA GLY A 27 6.68 -17.93 2.82
C GLY A 27 7.69 -18.99 3.27
N SER A 28 7.24 -20.18 3.67
CA SER A 28 8.12 -21.31 4.02
C SER A 28 8.62 -22.11 2.80
N VAL A 29 7.93 -22.00 1.67
CA VAL A 29 8.21 -22.75 0.43
C VAL A 29 9.00 -21.91 -0.57
N VAL A 30 8.68 -20.63 -0.70
CA VAL A 30 9.37 -19.73 -1.64
C VAL A 30 10.75 -19.34 -1.12
N GLY A 31 11.72 -19.22 -2.03
CA GLY A 31 13.06 -18.77 -1.68
C GLY A 31 13.06 -17.34 -1.11
N ARG A 32 14.09 -17.02 -0.31
CA ARG A 32 14.25 -15.72 0.39
C ARG A 32 14.18 -14.47 -0.49
N HIS A 33 14.35 -14.62 -1.80
CA HIS A 33 14.35 -13.52 -2.77
C HIS A 33 12.96 -13.17 -3.33
N VAL A 34 11.91 -13.87 -2.86
CA VAL A 34 10.52 -13.62 -3.25
C VAL A 34 9.76 -13.03 -2.08
N GLU A 35 9.27 -11.81 -2.24
CA GLU A 35 8.40 -11.14 -1.27
C GLU A 35 6.93 -11.49 -1.53
N ILE A 36 6.19 -11.79 -0.46
CA ILE A 36 4.75 -12.02 -0.51
C ILE A 36 4.09 -11.07 0.47
N VAL A 37 3.12 -10.30 -0.02
CA VAL A 37 2.45 -9.25 0.76
C VAL A 37 0.95 -9.50 0.76
N LEU A 38 0.34 -9.52 1.94
CA LEU A 38 -1.11 -9.53 2.09
C LEU A 38 -1.60 -8.11 2.35
N HIS A 39 -2.45 -7.63 1.47
CA HIS A 39 -3.06 -6.30 1.54
C HIS A 39 -4.51 -6.36 2.02
N ASP A 40 -4.83 -5.49 2.96
CA ASP A 40 -6.16 -5.00 3.25
C ASP A 40 -6.34 -3.63 2.56
N LEU A 41 -7.21 -3.58 1.54
CA LEU A 41 -7.40 -2.38 0.72
C LEU A 41 -8.48 -1.43 1.25
N ASP A 42 -9.17 -1.75 2.35
CA ASP A 42 -10.08 -0.78 3.00
C ASP A 42 -9.28 0.35 3.68
N ARG A 43 -8.01 0.09 4.00
CA ARG A 43 -7.08 1.05 4.59
C ARG A 43 -5.83 1.17 3.72
N PRO A 44 -5.91 1.80 2.53
CA PRO A 44 -4.81 1.81 1.56
C PRO A 44 -3.52 2.44 2.11
N GLU A 45 -3.64 3.35 3.08
CA GLU A 45 -2.48 3.93 3.79
C GLU A 45 -1.78 2.97 4.77
N CYS A 46 -2.48 1.95 5.28
CA CYS A 46 -1.95 0.97 6.23
C CYS A 46 -2.30 -0.44 5.75
N SER A 47 -2.07 -0.69 4.45
CA SER A 47 -2.68 -1.84 3.78
C SER A 47 -1.96 -3.15 4.04
N ILE A 48 -0.65 -3.15 4.30
CA ILE A 48 0.05 -4.41 4.56
C ILE A 48 -0.38 -4.94 5.92
N VAL A 49 -1.11 -6.06 5.93
CA VAL A 49 -1.55 -6.74 7.16
C VAL A 49 -0.72 -7.98 7.47
N ALA A 50 0.00 -8.52 6.48
CA ALA A 50 1.03 -9.55 6.68
C ALA A 50 2.05 -9.51 5.54
N ILE A 51 3.29 -9.91 5.83
CA ILE A 51 4.37 -9.92 4.85
C ILE A 51 5.35 -11.06 5.12
N ALA A 52 5.71 -11.80 4.07
CA ALA A 52 6.82 -12.76 4.07
C ALA A 52 7.96 -12.19 3.22
N ASN A 53 9.20 -12.36 3.70
CA ASN A 53 10.41 -11.87 3.04
C ASN A 53 10.42 -10.35 2.75
N GLY A 54 9.82 -9.52 3.62
CA GLY A 54 9.80 -8.05 3.46
C GLY A 54 11.17 -7.37 3.41
N HIS A 55 12.27 -8.08 3.69
CA HIS A 55 13.63 -7.59 3.52
C HIS A 55 14.03 -7.37 2.06
N VAL A 56 13.31 -7.96 1.10
CA VAL A 56 13.58 -7.80 -0.34
C VAL A 56 13.34 -6.35 -0.78
N THR A 57 12.24 -5.74 -0.31
CA THR A 57 11.92 -4.32 -0.60
C THR A 57 12.13 -3.39 0.59
N GLY A 58 12.31 -3.93 1.80
CA GLY A 58 12.35 -3.18 3.06
C GLY A 58 10.97 -2.86 3.64
N ARG A 59 9.88 -3.34 3.03
CA ARG A 59 8.51 -3.10 3.49
C ARG A 59 8.15 -3.89 4.73
N ARG A 60 7.21 -3.35 5.50
CA ARG A 60 6.74 -3.91 6.78
C ARG A 60 5.21 -3.82 6.89
N VAL A 61 4.64 -4.60 7.81
CA VAL A 61 3.22 -4.49 8.17
C VAL A 61 2.91 -3.04 8.57
N GLY A 62 1.83 -2.48 8.04
CA GLY A 62 1.45 -1.08 8.21
C GLY A 62 1.89 -0.15 7.07
N ASP A 63 2.69 -0.63 6.12
CA ASP A 63 3.04 0.18 4.95
C ASP A 63 1.87 0.31 3.95
N PRO A 64 1.80 1.40 3.18
CA PRO A 64 0.74 1.64 2.22
C PRO A 64 0.88 0.75 0.98
N VAL A 65 -0.22 0.50 0.27
CA VAL A 65 -0.23 -0.32 -0.96
C VAL A 65 0.52 0.39 -2.08
N LEU A 66 0.38 1.71 -2.12
CA LEU A 66 1.10 2.58 -3.03
C LEU A 66 2.10 3.42 -2.23
N VAL A 67 3.36 3.42 -2.66
CA VAL A 67 4.40 4.28 -2.07
C VAL A 67 4.39 5.70 -2.70
N GLY A 68 3.46 5.99 -3.63
CA GLY A 68 3.15 7.33 -4.17
C GLY A 68 1.64 7.45 -4.42
N PRO A 69 0.96 8.61 -4.29
CA PRO A 69 1.36 9.99 -4.62
C PRO A 69 1.38 10.95 -3.41
N ARG A 70 1.26 10.44 -2.19
CA ARG A 70 1.29 11.28 -1.00
C ARG A 70 2.71 11.84 -0.85
N GLN A 71 2.82 13.17 -0.94
CA GLN A 71 4.10 13.92 -0.96
C GLN A 71 4.95 13.70 -2.23
N ASP A 72 4.38 13.09 -3.27
CA ASP A 72 5.07 12.99 -4.56
C ASP A 72 5.11 14.37 -5.24
N LEU A 73 6.31 14.86 -5.50
CA LEU A 73 6.53 16.20 -6.07
C LEU A 73 5.93 16.32 -7.49
N GLY A 74 5.92 15.24 -8.25
CA GLY A 74 5.42 15.16 -9.61
C GLY A 74 3.91 15.25 -9.65
N PHE A 75 3.24 14.41 -8.86
CA PHE A 75 1.79 14.49 -8.67
C PHE A 75 1.36 15.83 -8.08
N ALA A 76 2.11 16.39 -7.13
CA ALA A 76 1.81 17.70 -6.56
C ALA A 76 1.86 18.82 -7.61
N ALA A 77 2.86 18.79 -8.48
CA ALA A 77 3.01 19.79 -9.54
C ALA A 77 1.96 19.63 -10.65
N VAL A 78 1.65 18.40 -11.07
CA VAL A 78 0.55 18.13 -12.01
C VAL A 78 -0.77 18.62 -11.44
N ARG A 79 -1.06 18.32 -10.17
CA ARG A 79 -2.28 18.79 -9.49
C ARG A 79 -2.37 20.32 -9.46
N ARG A 80 -1.26 21.02 -9.20
CA ARG A 80 -1.19 22.49 -9.22
C ARG A 80 -1.45 23.04 -10.62
N ALA A 81 -0.81 22.46 -11.64
CA ALA A 81 -1.01 22.85 -13.03
C ALA A 81 -2.46 22.63 -13.49
N LEU A 82 -3.13 21.55 -13.06
CA LEU A 82 -4.54 21.31 -13.37
C LEU A 82 -5.48 22.33 -12.70
N GLN A 83 -5.11 22.86 -11.53
CA GLN A 83 -5.86 23.92 -10.86
C GLN A 83 -5.70 25.26 -11.57
N ASP A 84 -4.49 25.54 -12.09
CA ASP A 84 -4.22 26.66 -12.98
C ASP A 84 -4.68 26.34 -14.41
N ARG A 85 -5.99 26.47 -14.67
CA ARG A 85 -6.66 26.25 -15.98
C ARG A 85 -6.12 27.08 -17.16
N SER A 86 -5.07 27.88 -16.96
CA SER A 86 -4.43 28.73 -17.96
C SER A 86 -3.08 28.18 -18.46
N ALA A 87 -2.59 27.06 -17.93
CA ALA A 87 -1.28 26.53 -18.25
C ALA A 87 -1.29 25.65 -19.51
N ALA A 88 -1.16 26.26 -20.69
CA ALA A 88 -0.85 25.56 -21.95
C ALA A 88 0.64 25.22 -22.10
N THR A 89 1.46 25.62 -21.12
CA THR A 89 2.93 25.44 -21.12
C THR A 89 3.34 24.13 -20.46
N PRO A 90 4.22 23.33 -21.07
CA PRO A 90 4.78 22.13 -20.45
C PRO A 90 5.43 22.43 -19.10
N LEU A 91 5.11 21.62 -18.08
CA LEU A 91 5.73 21.69 -16.76
C LEU A 91 6.84 20.63 -16.66
N VAL A 92 8.07 21.10 -16.43
CA VAL A 92 9.25 20.24 -16.24
C VAL A 92 9.64 20.26 -14.77
N LEU A 93 9.68 19.08 -14.13
CA LEU A 93 10.27 18.92 -12.80
C LEU A 93 11.71 18.46 -12.93
N GLU A 94 12.64 19.32 -12.53
CA GLU A 94 14.04 18.95 -12.40
C GLU A 94 14.30 18.19 -11.09
N ASN A 95 15.26 17.27 -11.08
CA ASN A 95 15.71 16.53 -9.89
C ASN A 95 14.60 15.74 -9.17
N TYR A 96 13.69 15.12 -9.93
CA TYR A 96 12.63 14.28 -9.38
C TYR A 96 13.22 13.00 -8.74
N PRO A 97 13.13 12.82 -7.41
CA PRO A 97 13.65 11.63 -6.77
C PRO A 97 12.80 10.42 -7.17
N THR A 98 13.42 9.42 -7.78
CA THR A 98 12.77 8.13 -8.09
C THR A 98 12.71 7.19 -6.89
N LEU A 99 13.31 7.59 -5.77
CA LEU A 99 13.17 6.92 -4.49
C LEU A 99 11.82 7.32 -3.92
N ALA A 100 10.95 6.34 -3.77
CA ALA A 100 9.71 6.55 -3.06
C ALA A 100 10.05 7.02 -1.63
N PRO A 101 9.38 8.08 -1.10
CA PRO A 101 9.58 8.50 0.29
C PRO A 101 9.40 7.27 1.19
N MET A 102 10.22 7.10 2.23
CA MET A 102 9.92 6.07 3.24
C MET A 102 8.50 6.33 3.72
N ALA A 103 7.58 5.46 3.34
CA ALA A 103 6.20 5.62 3.75
C ALA A 103 6.16 5.59 5.28
N ALA A 104 5.50 6.59 5.87
CA ALA A 104 5.23 6.57 7.29
C ALA A 104 4.37 5.33 7.58
N SER A 105 5.00 4.28 8.10
CA SER A 105 4.31 3.05 8.48
C SER A 105 3.33 3.39 9.59
N CYS A 106 2.07 3.03 9.41
CA CYS A 106 1.07 3.23 10.46
C CYS A 106 1.40 2.33 11.66
N ALA A 107 1.23 2.84 12.89
CA ALA A 107 1.24 1.99 14.06
C ALA A 107 0.09 0.98 13.96
N VAL A 108 0.41 -0.30 13.78
CA VAL A 108 -0.59 -1.38 13.77
C VAL A 108 -1.07 -1.58 15.22
N PRO A 109 -2.38 -1.46 15.52
CA PRO A 109 -2.89 -1.84 16.83
C PRO A 109 -2.62 -3.33 17.04
N ARG A 110 -2.03 -3.67 18.20
CA ARG A 110 -1.72 -5.05 18.60
C ARG A 110 -2.94 -5.94 18.63
#